data_AF-A0AAW2T3U9-F1
#
_entry.id   AF-A0AAW2T3U9-F1
#
_cell.length_a   1.000
_cell.length_b   1.000
_cell.length_c   1.000
_cell.angle_alpha   90.00
_cell.angle_beta   90.00
_cell.angle_gamma   90.00
#
_symmetry.space_group_name_H-M   'P 1'
#
loop_
_entity.id
_entity.type
_entity.pdbx_description
1 polymer ?
#
loop_
_entity_poly.entity_id
_entity_poly.type
_entity_poly.pdbx_seq_one_letter_code
_entity_poly.pdbx_strand_id
1 'polypeptide(L)'
;MLSCEHSYKHLKLNVHGSHPAGAVVKQTMQQKIVIKVQLKCNKCRSKAMSIAAMASGVQSVQLEGDKRDQVVVIGDGVDAAGMTTLLRKKVGHASLEFVDDLKD
;
A
#
# COMPACT_ATOMS: atom_id res chain seq x y z
N MET A 1 -15.74 23.18 15.68
CA MET A 1 -15.28 23.52 14.32
C MET A 1 -14.02 24.37 14.49
N LEU A 2 -12.98 24.11 13.71
CA LEU A 2 -11.59 24.59 13.85
C LEU A 2 -10.81 23.85 14.97
N SER A 3 -9.64 23.23 14.75
CA SER A 3 -8.64 23.34 13.69
C SER A 3 -7.89 22.00 13.59
N CYS A 4 -7.95 21.30 12.46
CA CYS A 4 -7.11 20.13 12.18
C CYS A 4 -6.37 20.36 10.87
N GLU A 5 -5.67 21.49 10.80
CA GLU A 5 -4.63 21.68 9.82
C GLU A 5 -3.28 21.40 10.49
N HIS A 6 -2.45 20.65 9.77
CA HIS A 6 -1.02 20.46 10.03
C HIS A 6 -0.60 19.56 11.20
N SER A 7 -0.53 18.25 10.92
CA SER A 7 0.75 17.55 11.07
C SER A 7 0.84 16.32 10.17
N TYR A 8 0.95 16.57 8.86
CA TYR A 8 1.66 15.65 7.93
C TYR A 8 3.10 16.15 7.70
N LYS A 9 3.66 16.94 8.64
CA LYS A 9 5.05 17.40 8.56
C LYS A 9 5.94 16.37 9.23
N HIS A 10 6.78 15.74 8.42
CA HIS A 10 7.83 14.78 8.77
C HIS A 10 7.39 13.36 9.15
N LEU A 11 6.67 12.67 8.26
CA LEU A 11 7.07 11.29 7.98
C LEU A 11 8.11 11.36 6.85
N LYS A 12 9.39 11.46 7.22
CA LYS A 12 10.46 11.04 6.31
C LYS A 12 10.21 9.56 6.05
N LEU A 13 9.45 9.26 5.00
CA LEU A 13 9.50 7.99 4.33
C LEU A 13 10.93 7.90 3.79
N ASN A 14 11.84 7.35 4.61
CA ASN A 14 13.16 6.97 4.17
C ASN A 14 13.00 5.74 3.29
N VAL A 15 12.45 5.95 2.09
CA VAL A 15 12.55 5.02 0.97
C VAL A 15 14.01 5.07 0.58
N HIS A 16 14.86 4.27 1.22
CA HIS A 16 16.13 3.88 0.60
C HIS A 16 15.79 2.91 -0.52
N GLY A 17 15.23 3.48 -1.59
CA GLY A 17 15.15 2.91 -2.91
C GLY A 17 15.81 3.93 -3.81
N SER A 18 17.14 3.97 -3.81
CA SER A 18 17.87 4.50 -4.94
C SER A 18 17.49 3.65 -6.15
N HIS A 19 16.56 4.13 -6.96
CA HIS A 19 16.48 3.69 -8.35
C HIS A 19 16.81 4.89 -9.25
N PRO A 20 17.91 4.78 -10.03
CA PRO A 20 18.40 5.83 -10.90
C PRO A 20 17.48 6.03 -12.11
N ALA A 21 17.60 7.20 -12.72
CA ALA A 21 17.04 7.53 -14.02
C ALA A 21 17.49 6.49 -15.08
N GLY A 22 16.53 5.83 -15.70
CA GLY A 22 16.77 4.87 -16.78
C GLY A 22 15.49 4.14 -17.13
N ALA A 23 14.78 4.60 -18.16
CA ALA A 23 13.65 3.88 -18.74
C ALA A 23 14.19 2.61 -19.43
N VAL A 24 14.21 1.50 -18.70
CA VAL A 24 14.28 0.16 -19.29
C VAL A 24 12.84 -0.33 -19.32
N VAL A 25 12.25 -0.47 -20.50
CA VAL A 25 10.92 -1.08 -20.69
C VAL A 25 11.05 -2.56 -20.31
N LYS A 26 10.87 -2.84 -19.02
CA LYS A 26 10.77 -4.19 -18.50
C LYS A 26 9.29 -4.54 -18.61
N GLN A 27 8.92 -5.43 -19.52
CA GLN A 27 7.56 -5.97 -19.57
C GLN A 27 7.34 -6.76 -18.27
N THR A 28 6.78 -6.06 -17.28
CA THR A 28 6.42 -6.58 -15.97
C THR A 28 4.92 -6.84 -15.98
N MET A 29 4.48 -8.02 -15.53
CA MET A 29 3.06 -8.33 -15.37
C MET A 29 2.56 -7.56 -14.16
N GLN A 30 2.22 -6.29 -14.39
CA GLN A 30 1.73 -5.42 -13.34
C GLN A 30 0.41 -5.95 -12.82
N GLN A 31 0.21 -5.90 -11.51
CA GLN A 31 -1.01 -6.34 -10.86
C GLN A 31 -1.57 -5.22 -10.01
N LYS A 32 -2.90 -5.06 -10.06
CA LYS A 32 -3.66 -4.22 -9.14
C LYS A 32 -4.26 -5.10 -8.06
N ILE A 33 -3.88 -4.84 -6.82
CA ILE A 33 -4.35 -5.57 -5.65
C ILE A 33 -5.09 -4.60 -4.75
N VAL A 34 -6.31 -4.95 -4.32
CA VAL A 34 -7.09 -4.18 -3.34
C VAL A 34 -7.34 -5.05 -2.12
N ILE A 35 -6.88 -4.58 -0.96
CA ILE A 35 -7.08 -5.24 0.33
C ILE A 35 -7.86 -4.31 1.23
N LYS A 36 -9.05 -4.74 1.66
CA LYS A 36 -9.81 -4.04 2.69
C LYS A 36 -9.28 -4.36 4.07
N VAL A 37 -9.02 -3.34 4.87
CA VAL A 37 -8.49 -3.45 6.22
C VAL A 37 -9.32 -2.61 7.17
N GLN A 38 -9.73 -3.18 8.30
CA GLN A 38 -10.42 -2.42 9.34
C GLN A 38 -9.45 -1.48 10.09
N LEU A 39 -9.32 -0.25 9.59
CA LEU A 39 -8.43 0.77 10.13
C LEU A 39 -9.20 1.70 11.09
N LYS A 40 -9.26 1.32 12.36
CA LYS A 40 -9.97 2.09 13.41
C LYS A 40 -9.20 3.31 13.92
N CYS A 41 -7.90 3.42 13.63
CA CYS A 41 -7.04 4.47 14.17
C CYS A 41 -6.03 5.02 13.16
N ASN A 42 -5.61 6.29 13.29
CA ASN A 42 -4.65 6.91 12.37
C ASN A 42 -3.28 6.19 12.39
N LYS A 43 -2.80 5.78 13.57
CA LYS A 43 -1.57 4.97 13.70
C LYS A 43 -1.67 3.65 12.94
N CYS A 44 -2.86 3.05 12.91
CA CYS A 44 -3.16 1.80 12.22
C CYS A 44 -3.05 1.99 10.70
N ARG A 45 -3.56 3.12 10.18
CA ARG A 45 -3.46 3.49 8.76
C ARG A 45 -2.02 3.64 8.31
N SER A 46 -1.22 4.40 9.06
CA SER A 46 0.20 4.58 8.75
C SER A 46 0.94 3.24 8.74
N LYS A 47 0.67 2.37 9.73
CA LYS A 47 1.30 1.05 9.80
C LYS A 47 0.91 0.14 8.64
N ALA A 48 -0.36 0.15 8.22
CA ALA A 48 -0.83 -0.61 7.06
C ALA A 48 -0.12 -0.16 5.78
N MET A 49 -0.04 1.17 5.56
CA MET A 49 0.68 1.75 4.42
C MET A 49 2.16 1.40 4.44
N SER A 50 2.82 1.48 5.60
CA SER A 50 4.23 1.08 5.72
C SER A 50 4.45 -0.39 5.38
N ILE A 51 3.57 -1.30 5.85
CA ILE A 51 3.68 -2.73 5.54
C ILE A 51 3.51 -2.97 4.04
N ALA A 52 2.51 -2.34 3.41
CA ALA A 52 2.29 -2.47 1.98
C ALA A 52 3.47 -1.89 1.16
N ALA A 53 3.99 -0.73 1.53
CA ALA A 53 5.13 -0.10 0.84
C ALA A 53 6.45 -0.86 1.01
N MET A 54 6.59 -1.65 2.09
CA MET A 54 7.77 -2.48 2.33
C MET A 54 7.67 -3.86 1.64
N ALA A 55 6.52 -4.22 1.07
CA ALA A 55 6.36 -5.50 0.39
C ALA A 55 7.19 -5.52 -0.91
N SER A 56 7.75 -6.69 -1.23
CA SER A 56 8.53 -6.85 -2.46
C SER A 56 7.62 -6.80 -3.68
N GLY A 57 8.13 -6.28 -4.79
CA GLY A 57 7.38 -6.11 -6.03
C GLY A 57 6.48 -4.88 -6.08
N VAL A 58 6.29 -4.17 -4.96
CA VAL A 58 5.42 -3.00 -4.90
C VAL A 58 6.05 -1.78 -5.57
N GLN A 59 5.32 -1.18 -6.50
CA GLN A 59 5.69 0.06 -7.18
C GLN A 59 4.91 1.26 -6.63
N SER A 60 3.65 1.05 -6.27
CA SER A 60 2.77 2.10 -5.75
C SER A 60 1.80 1.56 -4.71
N VAL A 61 1.47 2.39 -3.71
CA VAL A 61 0.52 2.08 -2.64
C VAL A 61 -0.36 3.30 -2.38
N GLN A 62 -1.66 3.09 -2.28
CA GLN A 62 -2.64 4.11 -1.98
C GLN A 62 -3.68 3.62 -0.97
N LEU A 63 -4.29 4.56 -0.25
CA LEU A 63 -5.48 4.29 0.58
C LEU A 63 -6.70 4.88 -0.11
N GLU A 64 -7.66 4.02 -0.42
CA GLU A 64 -8.92 4.35 -1.08
C GLU A 64 -10.13 3.94 -0.19
N GLY A 65 -11.33 4.23 -0.67
CA GLY A 65 -12.60 4.04 0.02
C GLY A 65 -12.99 5.25 0.87
N ASP A 66 -14.31 5.45 1.07
CA ASP A 66 -14.85 6.58 1.84
C ASP A 66 -14.27 6.67 3.26
N LYS A 67 -13.93 5.52 3.84
CA LYS A 67 -13.37 5.43 5.20
C LYS A 67 -11.85 5.25 5.22
N ARG A 68 -11.20 5.31 4.04
CA ARG A 68 -9.77 5.02 3.84
C ARG A 68 -9.41 3.67 4.43
N ASP A 69 -10.23 2.68 4.13
CA ASP A 69 -10.15 1.30 4.63
C ASP A 69 -9.74 0.31 3.54
N GLN A 70 -9.46 0.77 2.32
CA GLN A 70 -8.94 -0.06 1.23
C GLN A 70 -7.50 0.32 0.92
N VAL A 71 -6.59 -0.64 0.99
CA VAL A 71 -5.19 -0.50 0.58
C VAL A 71 -5.09 -1.00 -0.85
N VAL A 72 -4.80 -0.09 -1.78
CA VAL A 72 -4.60 -0.38 -3.20
C VAL A 72 -3.09 -0.45 -3.45
N VAL A 73 -2.64 -1.54 -4.05
CA VAL A 73 -1.23 -1.80 -4.33
C VAL A 73 -1.08 -2.11 -5.80
N ILE A 74 -0.15 -1.41 -6.46
CA ILE A 74 0.28 -1.70 -7.82
C ILE A 74 1.72 -2.18 -7.78
N GLY A 75 2.01 -3.29 -8.44
CA GLY A 75 3.35 -3.83 -8.48
C GLY A 75 3.48 -5.07 -9.36
N ASP A 76 4.69 -5.57 -9.49
CA ASP A 76 5.06 -6.76 -10.26
C ASP A 76 5.56 -7.85 -9.30
N GLY A 77 4.96 -9.04 -9.35
CA GLY A 77 5.32 -10.14 -8.44
C GLY A 77 4.96 -9.88 -6.97
N VAL A 78 3.89 -9.13 -6.71
CA VAL A 78 3.44 -8.83 -5.35
C VAL A 78 2.70 -10.03 -4.75
N ASP A 79 3.16 -10.53 -3.61
CA ASP A 79 2.46 -11.58 -2.85
C ASP A 79 1.25 -10.99 -2.09
N ALA A 80 0.09 -11.00 -2.75
CA ALA A 80 -1.17 -10.54 -2.19
C ALA A 80 -1.60 -11.31 -0.92
N ALA A 81 -1.36 -12.62 -0.88
CA ALA A 81 -1.77 -13.48 0.23
C ALA A 81 -0.88 -13.25 1.46
N GLY A 82 0.44 -13.17 1.27
CA GLY A 82 1.40 -12.84 2.32
C GLY A 82 1.16 -11.46 2.89
N MET A 83 0.93 -10.45 2.04
CA MET A 83 0.60 -9.09 2.46
C MET A 83 -0.71 -9.04 3.28
N THR A 84 -1.77 -9.69 2.79
CA THR A 84 -3.04 -9.77 3.53
C THR A 84 -2.85 -10.43 4.90
N THR A 85 -2.04 -11.49 4.96
CA THR A 85 -1.72 -12.19 6.21
C THR A 85 -0.93 -11.31 7.19
N LEU A 86 0.04 -10.53 6.69
CA LEU A 86 0.81 -9.59 7.51
C LEU A 86 -0.06 -8.47 8.07
N LEU A 87 -0.99 -7.95 7.26
CA LEU A 87 -1.96 -6.95 7.70
C LEU A 87 -2.90 -7.52 8.78
N ARG A 88 -3.40 -8.76 8.60
CA ARG A 88 -4.16 -9.50 9.63
C ARG A 88 -3.43 -9.60 10.96
N LYS A 89 -2.12 -9.88 10.92
CA LYS A 89 -1.29 -10.06 12.12
C LYS A 89 -0.92 -8.74 12.80
N LYS A 90 -0.58 -7.69 12.04
CA LYS A 90 0.05 -6.47 12.59
C LYS A 90 -0.88 -5.27 12.74
N VAL A 91 -2.00 -5.26 12.02
CA VAL A 91 -2.90 -4.10 11.92
C VAL A 91 -4.30 -4.46 12.42
N GLY A 92 -4.86 -5.56 11.93
CA GLY A 92 -6.22 -6.00 12.28
C GLY A 92 -6.88 -6.72 11.11
N HIS A 93 -8.20 -6.92 11.19
CA HIS A 93 -8.92 -7.69 10.17
C HIS A 93 -8.70 -7.12 8.76
N ALA A 94 -8.21 -7.98 7.85
CA ALA A 94 -7.97 -7.64 6.45
C ALA A 94 -8.54 -8.71 5.52
N SER A 95 -9.01 -8.33 4.34
CA SER A 95 -9.55 -9.22 3.32
C SER A 95 -9.12 -8.75 1.94
N LEU A 96 -8.64 -9.68 1.13
CA LEU A 96 -8.37 -9.45 -0.29
C LEU A 96 -9.71 -9.24 -1.01
N GLU A 97 -9.93 -8.09 -1.62
CA GLU A 97 -11.17 -7.78 -2.36
C GLU A 97 -10.98 -7.92 -3.87
N PHE A 98 -9.78 -7.60 -4.38
CA PHE A 98 -9.53 -7.58 -5.82
C PHE A 98 -8.07 -7.89 -6.11
N VAL A 99 -7.84 -8.69 -7.15
CA VAL A 99 -6.54 -8.90 -7.79
C VAL A 99 -6.80 -9.00 -9.27
N ASP A 100 -6.14 -8.15 -10.04
CA ASP A 100 -6.27 -8.15 -11.49
C ASP A 100 -4.91 -7.85 -12.13
N ASP A 101 -4.67 -8.50 -13.25
CA ASP A 101 -3.46 -8.32 -14.04
C ASP A 101 -3.68 -7.10 -14.95
N LEU A 102 -2.91 -6.05 -14.70
CA LEU A 102 -2.85 -4.89 -15.57
C LEU A 102 -2.06 -5.27 -16.83
N LYS A 103 -2.81 -5.53 -17.89
CA LYS A 103 -2.27 -5.67 -19.25
C LYS A 103 -2.20 -4.27 -19.86
N ASP A 104 -1.01 -3.89 -20.32
CA ASP A 104 -0.82 -2.70 -21.18
C ASP A 104 -1.67 -2.74 -22.45
#